data_AF-A0A1Z5LEB1-F1
#
_entry.id   AF-A0A1Z5LEB1-F1
#
_cell.length_a   1.000
_cell.length_b   1.000
_cell.length_c   1.000
_cell.angle_alpha   90.00
_cell.angle_beta   90.00
_cell.angle_gamma   90.00
#
_symmetry.space_group_name_H-M   'P 1'
#
loop_
_entity.id
_entity.type
_entity.pdbx_description
1 polymer ?
#
loop_
_entity_poly.entity_id
_entity_poly.type
_entity_poly.pdbx_seq_one_letter_code
_entity_poly.pdbx_strand_id
1 'polypeptide(L)'
;MSLDDTISTNVKECFRLFTKADQSSLGEKEFSTFLARLFTDYDETKTVEGQNVAKHLFQQFDQDHDGKINFSDFEAMWKKWVTPILEPKCAIVVVDVQNDFISGTLALKNCPAQEDATKVVPVINELTDKMPWTMVVYTYDWHPQDHDWHPQDHISFYENRTRRPVHPSSKVTAEEAKVQDTIRYVAPSLECGYYEQILWPLHCVQGTWGAELHPDLVVRPGSRKIFKGTNPEIDSYSAFWDNNKLSSTSLHGDLRAAGVTDVYACGLATDVCVGSTAMHALELGYRTFLVEDSSCPVAVEGANDTKRRLLARDGVVTTSDKVPDLVAAKTRPLASGLKLASVLRI
;
A
#
# COMPACT_ATOMS: atom_id res chain seq x y z
N MET A 1 -33.15 7.02 -12.17
CA MET A 1 -31.89 6.33 -12.51
C MET A 1 -30.85 6.78 -11.51
N SER A 2 -30.35 5.86 -10.68
CA SER A 2 -29.13 6.07 -9.91
C SER A 2 -27.94 6.16 -10.86
N LEU A 3 -26.79 6.64 -10.37
CA LEU A 3 -25.54 6.82 -11.13
C LEU A 3 -25.11 5.60 -11.98
N ASP A 4 -25.57 4.39 -11.63
CA ASP A 4 -25.11 3.12 -12.22
C ASP A 4 -25.57 2.89 -13.66
N ASP A 5 -26.74 3.39 -14.06
CA ASP A 5 -27.32 3.08 -15.37
C ASP A 5 -26.81 3.98 -16.51
N THR A 6 -26.21 5.14 -16.20
CA THR A 6 -25.84 6.14 -17.24
C THR A 6 -24.35 6.14 -17.58
N ILE A 7 -23.47 5.69 -16.69
CA ILE A 7 -22.01 5.72 -16.89
C ILE A 7 -21.46 4.38 -17.36
N SER A 8 -22.20 3.27 -17.24
CA SER A 8 -21.71 1.96 -17.64
C SER A 8 -22.47 1.41 -18.86
N THR A 9 -21.73 1.28 -19.97
CA THR A 9 -21.84 0.31 -21.08
C THR A 9 -21.52 0.93 -22.44
N ASN A 10 -21.67 2.25 -22.62
CA ASN A 10 -21.42 2.90 -23.91
C ASN A 10 -20.58 4.17 -23.77
N VAL A 11 -19.26 4.05 -23.98
CA VAL A 11 -18.31 5.18 -23.93
C VAL A 11 -18.72 6.34 -24.84
N LYS A 12 -19.35 6.04 -25.98
CA LYS A 12 -19.83 7.03 -26.95
C LYS A 12 -21.06 7.79 -26.47
N GLU A 13 -21.92 7.13 -25.71
CA GLU A 13 -23.06 7.79 -25.06
C GLU A 13 -22.58 8.68 -23.91
N CYS A 14 -21.67 8.17 -23.07
CA CYS A 14 -21.01 8.96 -22.03
C CYS A 14 -20.35 10.20 -22.62
N PHE A 15 -19.55 10.06 -23.67
CA PHE A 15 -18.93 11.20 -24.36
C PHE A 15 -19.98 12.23 -24.80
N ARG A 16 -21.08 11.78 -25.43
CA ARG A 16 -22.18 12.65 -25.87
C ARG A 16 -22.89 13.39 -24.74
N LEU A 17 -22.98 12.79 -23.55
CA LEU A 17 -23.60 13.43 -22.38
C LEU A 17 -22.80 14.64 -21.87
N PHE A 18 -21.48 14.64 -22.07
CA PHE A 18 -20.59 15.71 -21.63
C PHE A 18 -20.20 16.68 -22.75
N THR A 19 -20.37 16.32 -24.02
CA THR A 19 -20.26 17.26 -25.14
C THR A 19 -21.53 18.06 -25.33
N LYS A 20 -21.42 19.34 -25.69
CA LYS A 20 -22.57 20.13 -26.15
C LYS A 20 -23.11 19.58 -27.48
N ALA A 21 -24.41 19.80 -27.74
CA ALA A 21 -25.12 19.24 -28.89
C ALA A 21 -24.51 19.62 -30.26
N ASP A 22 -23.69 20.65 -30.32
CA ASP A 22 -23.01 21.18 -31.51
C ASP A 22 -21.48 20.99 -31.48
N GLN A 23 -20.93 20.31 -30.47
CA GLN A 23 -19.49 20.10 -30.31
C GLN A 23 -19.09 18.63 -30.50
N SER A 24 -17.95 18.40 -31.14
CA SER A 24 -17.36 17.07 -31.35
C SER A 24 -16.28 16.73 -30.31
N SER A 25 -16.12 17.54 -29.27
CA SER A 25 -15.07 17.43 -28.26
C SER A 25 -15.48 18.09 -26.94
N LEU A 26 -14.80 17.71 -25.85
CA LEU A 26 -14.91 18.36 -24.55
C LEU A 26 -13.88 19.49 -24.44
N GLY A 27 -14.30 20.64 -23.90
CA GLY A 27 -13.39 21.66 -23.37
C GLY A 27 -13.11 21.43 -21.88
N GLU A 28 -12.23 22.26 -21.31
CA GLU A 28 -11.80 22.14 -19.90
C GLU A 28 -12.99 22.20 -18.91
N LYS A 29 -14.02 23.01 -19.20
CA LYS A 29 -15.21 23.14 -18.34
C LYS A 29 -16.10 21.89 -18.38
N GLU A 30 -16.34 21.36 -19.57
CA GLU A 30 -17.07 20.10 -19.76
C GLU A 30 -16.31 18.94 -19.09
N PHE A 31 -14.98 18.92 -19.22
CA PHE A 31 -14.14 17.92 -18.57
C PHE A 31 -14.19 18.03 -17.04
N SER A 32 -14.11 19.22 -16.46
CA SER A 32 -14.31 19.41 -15.01
C SER A 32 -15.68 18.89 -14.54
N THR A 33 -16.73 19.09 -15.34
CA THR A 33 -18.07 18.53 -15.05
C THR A 33 -18.07 17.00 -15.10
N PHE A 34 -17.33 16.40 -16.05
CA PHE A 34 -17.11 14.96 -16.11
C PHE A 34 -16.39 14.44 -14.86
N LEU A 35 -15.31 15.12 -14.41
CA LEU A 35 -14.59 14.76 -13.19
C LEU A 35 -15.49 14.80 -11.95
N ALA A 36 -16.33 15.83 -11.83
CA ALA A 36 -17.32 15.96 -10.76
C ALA A 36 -18.37 14.85 -10.73
N ARG A 37 -18.57 14.14 -11.86
CA ARG A 37 -19.44 12.95 -11.94
C ARG A 37 -18.68 11.66 -11.68
N LEU A 38 -17.40 11.61 -12.08
CA LEU A 38 -16.56 10.45 -11.90
C LEU A 38 -16.13 10.29 -10.43
N PHE A 39 -15.72 11.35 -9.75
CA PHE A 39 -15.22 11.27 -8.37
C PHE A 39 -16.24 11.78 -7.36
N THR A 40 -16.35 11.06 -6.23
CA THR A 40 -17.34 11.37 -5.19
C THR A 40 -16.95 12.52 -4.28
N ASP A 41 -15.66 12.86 -4.24
CA ASP A 41 -15.04 13.91 -3.45
C ASP A 41 -14.31 14.93 -4.35
N TYR A 42 -14.76 15.09 -5.59
CA TYR A 42 -14.16 16.03 -6.52
C TYR A 42 -14.17 17.46 -5.97
N ASP A 43 -13.01 18.09 -5.95
CA ASP A 43 -12.79 19.47 -5.53
C ASP A 43 -12.10 20.23 -6.66
N GLU A 44 -12.84 21.16 -7.28
CA GLU A 44 -12.32 21.99 -8.38
C GLU A 44 -11.23 22.95 -7.94
N THR A 45 -11.04 23.20 -6.63
CA THR A 45 -9.98 24.07 -6.10
C THR A 45 -8.66 23.33 -5.87
N LYS A 46 -8.68 21.99 -5.91
CA LYS A 46 -7.50 21.16 -5.70
C LYS A 46 -6.45 21.43 -6.79
N THR A 47 -5.19 21.48 -6.36
CA THR A 47 -4.06 21.70 -7.26
C THR A 47 -3.10 20.50 -7.28
N VAL A 48 -2.50 20.27 -8.44
CA VAL A 48 -1.42 19.30 -8.68
C VAL A 48 -0.30 20.06 -9.38
N GLU A 49 0.92 19.99 -8.84
CA GLU A 49 2.09 20.72 -9.37
C GLU A 49 1.85 22.23 -9.59
N GLY A 50 1.06 22.85 -8.70
CA GLY A 50 0.73 24.28 -8.77
C GLY A 50 -0.33 24.66 -9.81
N GLN A 51 -0.93 23.68 -10.50
CA GLN A 51 -2.02 23.89 -11.45
C GLN A 51 -3.33 23.29 -10.95
N ASN A 52 -4.46 23.82 -11.43
CA ASN A 52 -5.78 23.24 -11.19
C ASN A 52 -5.83 21.76 -11.63
N VAL A 53 -6.40 20.88 -10.81
CA VAL A 53 -6.45 19.43 -11.08
C VAL A 53 -7.17 19.09 -12.39
N ALA A 54 -8.26 19.79 -12.72
CA ALA A 54 -9.01 19.57 -13.95
C ALA A 54 -8.15 19.89 -15.17
N LYS A 55 -7.44 21.02 -15.11
CA LYS A 55 -6.54 21.46 -16.16
C LYS A 55 -5.36 20.50 -16.36
N HIS A 56 -4.74 20.07 -15.26
CA HIS A 56 -3.62 19.12 -15.29
C HIS A 56 -4.03 17.81 -15.97
N LEU A 57 -5.15 17.21 -15.54
CA LEU A 57 -5.67 15.98 -16.15
C LEU A 57 -6.14 16.21 -17.59
N PHE A 58 -6.76 17.34 -17.89
CA PHE A 58 -7.18 17.67 -19.25
C PHE A 58 -6.01 17.66 -20.22
N GLN A 59 -4.92 18.36 -19.86
CA GLN A 59 -3.69 18.39 -20.66
C GLN A 59 -3.04 17.02 -20.80
N GLN A 60 -3.13 16.17 -19.78
CA GLN A 60 -2.61 14.81 -19.83
C GLN A 60 -3.41 13.92 -20.80
N PHE A 61 -4.73 14.11 -20.88
CA PHE A 61 -5.60 13.26 -21.71
C PHE A 61 -5.85 13.80 -23.12
N ASP A 62 -5.57 15.07 -23.38
CA ASP A 62 -5.48 15.67 -24.72
C ASP A 62 -4.18 15.21 -25.43
N GLN A 63 -4.27 14.11 -26.20
CA GLN A 63 -3.10 13.44 -26.79
C GLN A 63 -2.55 14.14 -28.04
N ASP A 64 -3.41 14.82 -28.80
CA ASP A 64 -2.99 15.56 -29.99
C ASP A 64 -2.64 17.03 -29.68
N HIS A 65 -2.86 17.45 -28.44
CA HIS A 65 -2.53 18.78 -27.89
C HIS A 65 -3.24 19.91 -28.63
N ASP A 66 -4.45 19.67 -29.15
CA ASP A 66 -5.25 20.67 -29.86
C ASP A 66 -6.09 21.56 -28.89
N GLY A 67 -6.00 21.29 -27.59
CA GLY A 67 -6.74 21.98 -26.53
C GLY A 67 -8.16 21.44 -26.33
N LYS A 68 -8.46 20.23 -26.83
CA LYS A 68 -9.75 19.57 -26.74
C LYS A 68 -9.57 18.08 -26.48
N ILE A 69 -10.54 17.47 -25.80
CA ILE A 69 -10.63 16.01 -25.71
C ILE A 69 -11.66 15.55 -26.74
N ASN A 70 -11.20 15.07 -27.88
CA ASN A 70 -12.06 14.50 -28.91
C ASN A 70 -12.48 13.06 -28.52
N PHE A 71 -13.29 12.39 -29.34
CA PHE A 71 -13.78 11.04 -28.99
C PHE A 71 -12.65 10.01 -28.91
N SER A 72 -11.60 10.13 -29.73
CA SER A 72 -10.45 9.22 -29.69
C SER A 72 -9.67 9.38 -28.38
N ASP A 73 -9.41 10.63 -27.96
CA ASP A 73 -8.78 10.92 -26.67
C ASP A 73 -9.61 10.37 -25.51
N PHE A 74 -10.92 10.65 -25.55
CA PHE A 74 -11.85 10.20 -24.53
C PHE A 74 -11.94 8.69 -24.45
N GLU A 75 -11.97 7.97 -25.59
CA GLU A 75 -12.01 6.51 -25.63
C GLU A 75 -10.71 5.90 -25.06
N ALA A 76 -9.56 6.47 -25.38
CA ALA A 76 -8.28 6.04 -24.84
C ALA A 76 -8.17 6.29 -23.32
N MET A 77 -8.56 7.49 -22.87
CA MET A 77 -8.71 7.83 -21.45
C MET A 77 -9.68 6.87 -20.76
N TRP A 78 -10.82 6.59 -21.38
CA TRP A 78 -11.85 5.73 -20.80
C TRP A 78 -11.32 4.32 -20.53
N LYS A 79 -10.66 3.73 -21.52
CA LYS A 79 -10.10 2.38 -21.41
C LYS A 79 -8.99 2.28 -20.36
N LYS A 80 -8.09 3.27 -20.31
CA LYS A 80 -6.90 3.21 -19.46
C LYS A 80 -7.11 3.75 -18.04
N TRP A 81 -8.05 4.68 -17.86
CA TRP A 81 -8.20 5.44 -16.62
C TRP A 81 -9.60 5.30 -16.00
N VAL A 82 -10.65 5.54 -16.78
CA VAL A 82 -12.04 5.53 -16.24
C VAL A 82 -12.50 4.10 -15.93
N THR A 83 -12.23 3.13 -16.80
CA THR A 83 -12.68 1.74 -16.63
C THR A 83 -12.10 1.12 -15.34
N PRO A 84 -10.79 1.20 -15.06
CA PRO A 84 -10.27 0.73 -13.77
C PRO A 84 -10.91 1.43 -12.56
N ILE A 85 -11.28 2.71 -12.69
CA ILE A 85 -11.94 3.47 -11.61
C ILE A 85 -13.35 2.94 -11.32
N LEU A 86 -14.11 2.61 -12.37
CA LEU A 86 -15.49 2.12 -12.26
C LEU A 86 -15.58 0.61 -11.98
N GLU A 87 -14.55 -0.15 -12.39
CA GLU A 87 -14.50 -1.60 -12.29
C GLU A 87 -13.18 -2.04 -11.61
N PRO A 88 -12.97 -1.69 -10.33
CA PRO A 88 -11.73 -1.99 -9.63
C PRO A 88 -11.60 -3.50 -9.40
N LYS A 89 -10.38 -4.01 -9.59
CA LYS A 89 -9.98 -5.36 -9.15
C LYS A 89 -9.18 -5.23 -7.86
N CYS A 90 -9.86 -5.47 -6.75
CA CYS A 90 -9.32 -5.20 -5.42
C CYS A 90 -8.61 -6.41 -4.82
N ALA A 91 -7.45 -6.19 -4.21
CA ALA A 91 -6.80 -7.13 -3.31
C ALA A 91 -6.68 -6.55 -1.90
N ILE A 92 -6.83 -7.41 -0.88
CA ILE A 92 -6.50 -7.07 0.50
C ILE A 92 -5.21 -7.78 0.90
N VAL A 93 -4.28 -7.02 1.49
CA VAL A 93 -3.01 -7.50 2.01
C VAL A 93 -3.06 -7.35 3.54
N VAL A 94 -3.22 -8.48 4.20
CA VAL A 94 -3.22 -8.63 5.66
C VAL A 94 -1.78 -8.83 6.10
N VAL A 95 -1.22 -7.79 6.71
CA VAL A 95 0.21 -7.73 7.04
C VAL A 95 0.44 -8.24 8.46
N ASP A 96 1.23 -9.30 8.59
CA ASP A 96 1.90 -9.74 9.82
C ASP A 96 1.02 -9.79 11.08
N VAL A 97 -0.20 -10.33 10.97
CA VAL A 97 -1.07 -10.56 12.14
C VAL A 97 -0.60 -11.84 12.85
N GLN A 98 0.63 -11.80 13.36
CA GLN A 98 1.36 -12.92 13.98
C GLN A 98 1.41 -12.79 15.50
N ASN A 99 1.63 -13.92 16.17
CA ASN A 99 1.62 -14.01 17.63
C ASN A 99 2.63 -13.07 18.30
N ASP A 100 3.85 -12.95 17.76
CA ASP A 100 4.87 -12.09 18.35
C ASP A 100 4.48 -10.61 18.38
N PHE A 101 3.74 -10.13 17.38
CA PHE A 101 3.28 -8.74 17.34
C PHE A 101 2.05 -8.46 18.20
N ILE A 102 1.34 -9.51 18.65
CA ILE A 102 0.12 -9.37 19.45
C ILE A 102 0.35 -9.68 20.93
N SER A 103 0.96 -10.84 21.22
CA SER A 103 1.10 -11.35 22.59
C SER A 103 2.48 -11.94 22.90
N GLY A 104 3.36 -12.09 21.91
CA GLY A 104 4.72 -12.60 22.09
C GLY A 104 5.77 -11.52 22.33
N THR A 105 6.97 -11.74 21.78
CA THR A 105 8.18 -11.00 22.17
C THR A 105 8.21 -9.55 21.72
N LEU A 106 7.52 -9.22 20.62
CA LEU A 106 7.40 -7.87 20.05
C LEU A 106 5.95 -7.37 20.07
N ALA A 107 5.20 -7.73 21.13
CA ALA A 107 3.81 -7.36 21.25
C ALA A 107 3.64 -5.84 21.26
N LEU A 108 2.74 -5.29 20.43
CA LEU A 108 2.57 -3.83 20.29
C LEU A 108 2.13 -3.12 21.57
N LYS A 109 1.52 -3.84 22.53
CA LYS A 109 1.21 -3.32 23.88
C LYS A 109 2.48 -2.93 24.67
N ASN A 110 3.63 -3.47 24.30
CA ASN A 110 4.95 -3.17 24.89
C ASN A 110 5.72 -2.12 24.07
N CYS A 111 5.19 -1.69 22.92
CA CYS A 111 5.77 -0.64 22.09
C CYS A 111 5.31 0.76 22.57
N PRO A 112 5.92 1.86 22.08
CA PRO A 112 5.58 3.22 22.50
C PRO A 112 4.08 3.58 22.43
N ALA A 113 3.36 3.09 21.41
CA ALA A 113 1.92 3.32 21.28
C ALA A 113 1.05 2.52 22.27
N GLN A 114 1.59 1.44 22.85
CA GLN A 114 0.92 0.55 23.81
C GLN A 114 -0.44 0.02 23.33
N GLU A 115 -0.54 -0.26 22.03
CA GLU A 115 -1.79 -0.66 21.39
C GLU A 115 -2.12 -2.14 21.64
N ASP A 116 -3.39 -2.42 21.91
CA ASP A 116 -3.90 -3.79 21.90
C ASP A 116 -4.14 -4.22 20.45
N ALA A 117 -3.20 -4.98 19.90
CA ALA A 117 -3.25 -5.47 18.54
C ALA A 117 -4.33 -6.54 18.30
N THR A 118 -4.91 -7.16 19.34
CA THR A 118 -6.00 -8.15 19.14
C THR A 118 -7.23 -7.51 18.48
N LYS A 119 -7.43 -6.20 18.66
CA LYS A 119 -8.58 -5.45 18.14
C LYS A 119 -8.73 -5.50 16.62
N VAL A 120 -7.64 -5.73 15.88
CA VAL A 120 -7.67 -5.76 14.40
C VAL A 120 -8.24 -7.08 13.85
N VAL A 121 -8.11 -8.17 14.59
CA VAL A 121 -8.48 -9.53 14.14
C VAL A 121 -9.96 -9.64 13.73
N PRO A 122 -10.96 -9.22 14.54
CA PRO A 122 -12.36 -9.32 14.13
C PRO A 122 -12.67 -8.46 12.89
N VAL A 123 -12.08 -7.27 12.78
CA VAL A 123 -12.28 -6.38 11.63
C VAL A 123 -11.72 -6.99 10.35
N ILE A 124 -10.51 -7.54 10.41
CA ILE A 124 -9.87 -8.20 9.26
C ILE A 124 -10.63 -9.47 8.87
N ASN A 125 -11.10 -10.26 9.84
CA ASN A 125 -11.93 -11.42 9.57
C ASN A 125 -13.21 -11.02 8.83
N GLU A 126 -13.89 -9.96 9.27
CA GLU A 126 -15.09 -9.46 8.60
C GLU A 126 -14.82 -8.97 7.17
N LEU A 127 -13.78 -8.15 6.97
CA LEU A 127 -13.41 -7.63 5.65
C LEU A 127 -13.05 -8.75 4.67
N THR A 128 -12.28 -9.74 5.11
CA THR A 128 -11.85 -10.87 4.26
C THR A 128 -12.99 -11.85 3.97
N ASP A 129 -14.06 -11.86 4.77
CA ASP A 129 -15.24 -12.70 4.56
C ASP A 129 -16.24 -12.09 3.59
N LYS A 130 -16.57 -10.81 3.81
CA LYS A 130 -17.76 -10.19 3.22
C LYS A 130 -17.52 -9.56 1.86
N MET A 131 -16.28 -9.20 1.54
CA MET A 131 -15.95 -8.42 0.35
C MET A 131 -15.49 -9.32 -0.82
N PRO A 132 -15.83 -8.98 -2.07
CA PRO A 132 -15.47 -9.77 -3.26
C PRO A 132 -14.03 -9.50 -3.71
N TRP A 133 -13.05 -9.85 -2.88
CA TRP A 133 -11.64 -9.67 -3.21
C TRP A 133 -11.23 -10.49 -4.43
N THR A 134 -10.53 -9.86 -5.37
CA THR A 134 -9.81 -10.57 -6.44
C THR A 134 -8.68 -11.42 -5.85
N MET A 135 -8.06 -10.96 -4.76
CA MET A 135 -7.03 -11.68 -4.04
C MET A 135 -7.02 -11.30 -2.55
N VAL A 136 -6.91 -12.30 -1.68
CA VAL A 136 -6.60 -12.12 -0.26
C VAL A 136 -5.17 -12.59 -0.05
N VAL A 137 -4.34 -11.76 0.59
CA VAL A 137 -2.93 -12.04 0.87
C VAL A 137 -2.70 -11.97 2.37
N TYR A 138 -1.99 -12.96 2.92
CA TYR A 138 -1.46 -12.93 4.28
C TYR A 138 0.06 -12.92 4.22
N THR A 139 0.68 -11.94 4.85
CA THR A 139 2.14 -11.87 4.95
C THR A 139 2.62 -12.46 6.27
N TYR A 140 3.86 -12.94 6.24
CA TYR A 140 4.53 -13.54 7.37
C TYR A 140 5.92 -12.93 7.42
N ASP A 141 6.19 -12.21 8.49
CA ASP A 141 7.55 -11.96 8.91
C ASP A 141 8.17 -13.30 9.34
N TRP A 142 9.31 -13.65 8.75
CA TRP A 142 9.76 -15.04 8.75
C TRP A 142 11.29 -15.15 8.83
N HIS A 143 11.83 -14.71 9.95
CA HIS A 143 13.27 -14.55 10.15
C HIS A 143 13.98 -15.88 10.38
N PRO A 144 15.05 -16.17 9.59
CA PRO A 144 15.65 -17.49 9.50
C PRO A 144 16.07 -18.04 10.86
N GLN A 145 15.68 -19.30 11.10
CA GLN A 145 16.28 -20.11 12.14
C GLN A 145 17.54 -20.73 11.54
N ASP A 146 18.70 -20.51 12.15
CA ASP A 146 19.94 -21.16 11.70
C ASP A 146 19.88 -22.66 12.04
N HIS A 147 20.37 -23.51 11.12
CA HIS A 147 20.20 -24.97 11.18
C HIS A 147 21.36 -25.72 11.84
N ASP A 148 22.37 -25.03 12.36
CA ASP A 148 23.53 -25.66 12.99
C ASP A 148 23.96 -24.88 14.22
N TRP A 149 23.61 -25.32 15.44
CA TRP A 149 24.12 -24.88 16.77
C TRP A 149 24.29 -23.37 17.06
N HIS A 150 23.98 -22.48 16.12
CA HIS A 150 24.22 -21.05 16.15
C HIS A 150 22.91 -20.31 16.41
N PRO A 151 22.95 -19.21 17.19
CA PRO A 151 21.78 -18.41 17.47
C PRO A 151 21.30 -17.70 16.20
N GLN A 152 19.97 -17.55 16.12
CA GLN A 152 19.23 -16.81 15.09
C GLN A 152 19.98 -15.53 14.70
N ASP A 153 20.35 -15.36 13.43
CA ASP A 153 21.33 -14.36 12.98
C ASP A 153 20.76 -13.25 12.09
N HIS A 154 19.45 -12.99 12.20
CA HIS A 154 18.86 -11.91 11.40
C HIS A 154 19.38 -10.53 11.85
N ILE A 155 19.73 -9.69 10.88
CA ILE A 155 20.34 -8.35 11.07
C ILE A 155 19.45 -7.41 11.90
N SER A 156 18.14 -7.63 11.88
CA SER A 156 17.19 -6.79 12.60
C SER A 156 17.16 -7.05 14.10
N PHE A 157 17.71 -8.17 14.60
CA PHE A 157 17.64 -8.50 16.01
C PHE A 157 18.68 -7.73 16.84
N TYR A 158 18.20 -7.11 17.92
CA TYR A 158 18.99 -6.36 18.89
C TYR A 158 20.14 -7.18 19.48
N GLU A 159 19.89 -8.47 19.74
CA GLU A 159 20.86 -9.41 20.26
C GLU A 159 22.03 -9.64 19.29
N ASN A 160 21.81 -9.46 17.98
CA ASN A 160 22.80 -9.62 16.94
C ASN A 160 23.57 -8.34 16.60
N ARG A 161 23.32 -7.24 17.33
CA ARG A 161 23.78 -5.92 16.90
C ARG A 161 25.30 -5.76 16.77
N THR A 162 26.07 -6.59 17.48
CA THR A 162 27.54 -6.61 17.46
C THR A 162 28.14 -7.63 16.49
N ARG A 163 27.30 -8.43 15.80
CA ARG A 163 27.76 -9.49 14.89
C ARG A 163 28.25 -8.96 13.54
N ARG A 164 27.94 -7.72 13.22
CA ARG A 164 28.27 -7.07 11.94
C ARG A 164 29.12 -5.81 12.16
N PRO A 165 30.08 -5.52 11.28
CA PRO A 165 30.86 -4.29 11.36
C PRO A 165 29.96 -3.06 11.19
N VAL A 166 30.06 -2.12 12.13
CA VAL A 166 29.32 -0.86 12.11
C VAL A 166 30.04 0.14 11.19
N HIS A 167 29.28 0.76 10.29
CA HIS A 167 29.79 1.77 9.38
C HIS A 167 30.12 3.08 10.15
N PRO A 168 31.23 3.78 9.84
CA PRO A 168 31.62 4.99 10.57
C PRO A 168 30.61 6.14 10.57
N SER A 169 29.65 6.12 9.63
CA SER A 169 28.55 7.11 9.56
C SER A 169 27.35 6.76 10.45
N SER A 170 27.38 5.64 11.17
CA SER A 170 26.36 5.29 12.17
C SER A 170 26.36 6.31 13.31
N LYS A 171 25.17 6.72 13.75
CA LYS A 171 25.03 7.67 14.86
C LYS A 171 25.24 7.03 16.23
N VAL A 172 25.11 5.71 16.29
CA VAL A 172 25.29 4.90 17.50
C VAL A 172 26.25 3.75 17.21
N THR A 173 27.05 3.39 18.21
CA THR A 173 27.88 2.18 18.19
C THR A 173 27.01 0.94 18.45
N ALA A 174 27.53 -0.27 18.15
CA ALA A 174 26.79 -1.49 18.43
C ALA A 174 26.61 -1.71 19.95
N GLU A 175 27.58 -1.29 20.75
CA GLU A 175 27.59 -1.45 22.20
C GLU A 175 26.56 -0.55 22.88
N GLU A 176 26.42 0.69 22.41
CA GLU A 176 25.53 1.70 22.98
C GLU A 176 24.10 1.65 22.43
N ALA A 177 23.91 1.02 21.27
CA ALA A 177 22.61 0.89 20.64
C ALA A 177 21.61 0.20 21.57
N LYS A 178 20.36 0.62 21.45
CA LYS A 178 19.18 0.10 22.16
C LYS A 178 18.18 -0.45 21.14
N VAL A 179 17.19 -1.17 21.65
CA VAL A 179 16.00 -1.54 20.87
C VAL A 179 15.37 -0.26 20.30
N GLN A 180 14.97 -0.32 19.03
CA GLN A 180 14.47 0.76 18.17
C GLN A 180 15.47 1.84 17.76
N ASP A 181 16.74 1.75 18.16
CA ASP A 181 17.78 2.58 17.54
C ASP A 181 18.02 2.14 16.09
N THR A 182 18.42 3.10 15.27
CA THR A 182 18.85 2.87 13.89
C THR A 182 20.37 2.79 13.85
N ILE A 183 20.90 1.66 13.41
CA ILE A 183 22.33 1.41 13.24
C ILE A 183 22.66 1.26 11.74
N ARG A 184 23.87 1.69 11.36
CA ARG A 184 24.38 1.50 9.99
C ARG A 184 25.44 0.42 9.98
N TYR A 185 25.17 -0.70 9.31
CA TYR A 185 26.14 -1.78 9.12
C TYR A 185 26.87 -1.62 7.79
N VAL A 186 28.16 -1.95 7.75
CA VAL A 186 28.96 -1.87 6.52
C VAL A 186 28.36 -2.80 5.45
N ALA A 187 28.11 -2.25 4.26
CA ALA A 187 27.53 -2.96 3.12
C ALA A 187 28.32 -2.59 1.85
N PRO A 188 29.44 -3.28 1.55
CA PRO A 188 30.30 -2.94 0.41
C PRO A 188 29.60 -3.13 -0.94
N SER A 189 28.51 -3.91 -0.97
CA SER A 189 27.67 -4.14 -2.15
C SER A 189 26.79 -2.95 -2.52
N LEU A 190 26.61 -1.97 -1.64
CA LEU A 190 25.79 -0.78 -1.88
C LEU A 190 26.64 0.43 -2.20
N GLU A 191 26.16 1.29 -3.08
CA GLU A 191 26.82 2.57 -3.42
C GLU A 191 27.01 3.47 -2.19
N CYS A 192 26.03 3.49 -1.28
CA CYS A 192 26.14 4.24 -0.02
C CYS A 192 27.10 3.60 1.00
N GLY A 193 27.52 2.35 0.79
CA GLY A 193 28.45 1.61 1.66
C GLY A 193 27.85 1.07 2.95
N TYR A 194 26.54 1.20 3.21
CA TYR A 194 25.91 0.68 4.42
C TYR A 194 24.43 0.27 4.28
N TYR A 195 24.01 -0.71 5.07
CA TYR A 195 22.60 -0.99 5.37
C TYR A 195 22.17 -0.16 6.57
N GLU A 196 21.00 0.48 6.50
CA GLU A 196 20.40 1.18 7.64
C GLU A 196 19.33 0.25 8.26
N GLN A 197 19.50 -0.11 9.53
CA GLN A 197 18.67 -1.11 10.20
C GLN A 197 18.14 -0.58 11.53
N ILE A 198 16.84 -0.70 11.76
CA ILE A 198 16.24 -0.51 13.08
C ILE A 198 16.38 -1.81 13.86
N LEU A 199 16.86 -1.74 15.10
CA LEU A 199 17.01 -2.92 15.94
C LEU A 199 15.68 -3.26 16.64
N TRP A 200 15.28 -4.52 16.56
CA TRP A 200 14.07 -5.05 17.18
C TRP A 200 14.44 -6.16 18.17
N PRO A 201 13.63 -6.41 19.22
CA PRO A 201 13.76 -7.65 19.98
C PRO A 201 13.65 -8.85 19.06
N LEU A 202 14.16 -10.00 19.47
CA LEU A 202 13.91 -11.26 18.78
C LEU A 202 12.43 -11.48 18.49
N HIS A 203 12.04 -11.78 17.25
CA HIS A 203 10.64 -12.00 16.86
C HIS A 203 10.53 -12.85 15.60
N CYS A 204 9.37 -13.44 15.37
CA CYS A 204 8.93 -14.06 14.12
C CYS A 204 9.95 -15.05 13.52
N VAL A 205 10.62 -15.78 14.40
CA VAL A 205 11.63 -16.78 14.03
C VAL A 205 10.94 -17.98 13.38
N GLN A 206 11.46 -18.45 12.25
CA GLN A 206 10.89 -19.55 11.49
C GLN A 206 10.60 -20.78 12.38
N GLY A 207 9.40 -21.35 12.23
CA GLY A 207 8.98 -22.56 12.95
C GLY A 207 8.65 -22.36 14.44
N THR A 208 8.71 -21.13 14.96
CA THR A 208 8.30 -20.83 16.33
C THR A 208 6.84 -20.41 16.41
N TRP A 209 6.23 -20.57 17.60
CA TRP A 209 4.88 -20.07 17.88
C TRP A 209 4.74 -18.57 17.58
N GLY A 210 5.77 -17.77 17.88
CA GLY A 210 5.77 -16.33 17.66
C GLY A 210 5.57 -15.93 16.19
N ALA A 211 6.05 -16.77 15.26
CA ALA A 211 5.93 -16.56 13.82
C ALA A 211 4.61 -17.11 13.22
N GLU A 212 3.81 -17.85 13.97
CA GLU A 212 2.50 -18.27 13.51
C GLU A 212 1.54 -17.07 13.45
N LEU A 213 0.57 -17.10 12.53
CA LEU A 213 -0.55 -16.15 12.54
C LEU A 213 -1.35 -16.32 13.84
N HIS A 214 -1.96 -15.23 14.30
CA HIS A 214 -2.83 -15.27 15.47
C HIS A 214 -3.93 -16.34 15.30
N PRO A 215 -4.21 -17.17 16.32
CA PRO A 215 -5.13 -18.30 16.19
C PRO A 215 -6.56 -17.90 15.83
N ASP A 216 -6.99 -16.70 16.24
CA ASP A 216 -8.33 -16.19 15.91
C ASP A 216 -8.43 -15.55 14.52
N LEU A 217 -7.31 -15.38 13.80
CA LEU A 217 -7.32 -14.89 12.42
C LEU A 217 -7.75 -16.02 11.47
N VAL A 218 -8.86 -15.81 10.78
CA VAL A 218 -9.40 -16.79 9.82
C VAL A 218 -8.68 -16.63 8.49
N VAL A 219 -7.80 -17.58 8.17
CA VAL A 219 -7.11 -17.63 6.88
C VAL A 219 -8.06 -18.13 5.79
N ARG A 220 -8.37 -17.27 4.82
CA ARG A 220 -9.31 -17.62 3.75
C ARG A 220 -8.75 -18.68 2.79
N PRO A 221 -9.55 -19.69 2.39
CA PRO A 221 -9.16 -20.64 1.35
C PRO A 221 -8.76 -19.93 0.05
N GLY A 222 -7.70 -20.42 -0.62
CA GLY A 222 -7.20 -19.83 -1.86
C GLY A 222 -6.42 -18.52 -1.69
N SER A 223 -6.24 -18.03 -0.47
CA SER A 223 -5.38 -16.88 -0.18
C SER A 223 -3.91 -17.12 -0.55
N ARG A 224 -3.19 -16.03 -0.83
CA ARG A 224 -1.75 -16.06 -1.07
C ARG A 224 -0.99 -15.86 0.22
N LYS A 225 0.10 -16.61 0.39
CA LYS A 225 1.03 -16.47 1.50
C LYS A 225 2.32 -15.85 0.99
N ILE A 226 2.79 -14.79 1.65
CA ILE A 226 4.05 -14.12 1.32
C ILE A 226 4.93 -14.12 2.55
N PHE A 227 6.11 -14.74 2.45
CA PHE A 227 7.12 -14.71 3.49
C PHE A 227 8.12 -13.59 3.18
N LYS A 228 8.49 -12.82 4.19
CA LYS A 228 9.46 -11.72 4.11
C LYS A 228 10.45 -11.79 5.28
N GLY A 229 11.57 -11.08 5.15
CA GLY A 229 12.63 -11.06 6.18
C GLY A 229 13.40 -12.37 6.28
N THR A 230 13.41 -13.18 5.21
CA THR A 230 14.02 -14.52 5.21
C THR A 230 15.54 -14.51 5.00
N ASN A 231 16.11 -13.38 4.59
CA ASN A 231 17.55 -13.22 4.40
C ASN A 231 18.18 -12.67 5.69
N PRO A 232 19.16 -13.36 6.30
CA PRO A 232 19.75 -12.90 7.57
C PRO A 232 20.46 -11.55 7.46
N GLU A 233 20.95 -11.16 6.28
CA GLU A 233 21.73 -9.93 6.09
C GLU A 233 20.88 -8.70 5.74
N ILE A 234 19.60 -8.87 5.44
CA ILE A 234 18.74 -7.77 5.03
C ILE A 234 17.31 -8.00 5.47
N ASP A 235 16.80 -7.01 6.19
CA ASP A 235 15.42 -6.99 6.66
C ASP A 235 14.44 -6.58 5.56
N SER A 236 13.16 -6.91 5.72
CA SER A 236 12.12 -6.68 4.73
C SER A 236 10.80 -6.36 5.41
N TYR A 237 10.51 -5.07 5.59
CA TYR A 237 9.21 -4.63 6.12
C TYR A 237 8.11 -4.75 5.08
N SER A 238 8.41 -4.42 3.82
CA SER A 238 7.42 -4.46 2.76
C SER A 238 7.15 -5.89 2.30
N ALA A 239 5.90 -6.16 1.97
CA ALA A 239 5.51 -7.42 1.33
C ALA A 239 5.97 -7.52 -0.14
N PHE A 240 6.54 -6.47 -0.73
CA PHE A 240 6.98 -6.43 -2.12
C PHE A 240 8.49 -6.63 -2.29
N TRP A 241 9.29 -5.94 -1.46
CA TRP A 241 10.74 -5.89 -1.54
C TRP A 241 11.36 -5.81 -0.17
N ASP A 242 12.61 -6.25 -0.07
CA ASP A 242 13.44 -5.96 1.10
C ASP A 242 13.72 -4.45 1.26
N ASN A 243 14.26 -4.07 2.42
CA ASN A 243 14.43 -2.66 2.81
C ASN A 243 15.37 -1.87 1.86
N ASN A 244 16.24 -2.56 1.10
CA ASN A 244 17.13 -1.93 0.12
C ASN A 244 16.72 -2.25 -1.33
N LYS A 245 15.58 -2.90 -1.55
CA LYS A 245 15.06 -3.34 -2.85
C LYS A 245 16.05 -4.19 -3.65
N LEU A 246 16.86 -5.00 -2.98
CA LEU A 246 17.80 -5.93 -3.62
C LEU A 246 17.11 -7.20 -4.08
N SER A 247 16.06 -7.61 -3.37
CA SER A 247 15.24 -8.77 -3.68
C SER A 247 13.75 -8.44 -3.59
N SER A 248 12.96 -9.12 -4.41
CA SER A 248 11.49 -9.01 -4.45
C SER A 248 10.83 -10.30 -4.01
N THR A 249 9.68 -10.18 -3.36
CA THR A 249 8.77 -11.32 -3.16
C THR A 249 7.98 -11.62 -4.46
N SER A 250 7.10 -12.62 -4.44
CA SER A 250 6.20 -12.91 -5.57
C SER A 250 5.02 -11.94 -5.69
N LEU A 251 4.75 -11.12 -4.66
CA LEU A 251 3.48 -10.41 -4.52
C LEU A 251 3.15 -9.52 -5.72
N HIS A 252 4.12 -8.74 -6.22
CA HIS A 252 3.86 -7.89 -7.39
C HIS A 252 3.47 -8.71 -8.63
N GLY A 253 4.15 -9.83 -8.87
CA GLY A 253 3.86 -10.73 -9.98
C GLY A 253 2.46 -11.34 -9.85
N ASP A 254 2.10 -11.81 -8.65
CA ASP A 254 0.81 -12.41 -8.35
C ASP A 254 -0.35 -11.43 -8.56
N LEU A 255 -0.22 -10.20 -8.04
CA LEU A 255 -1.23 -9.15 -8.20
C LEU A 255 -1.41 -8.75 -9.68
N ARG A 256 -0.31 -8.58 -10.43
CA ARG A 256 -0.40 -8.27 -11.87
C ARG A 256 -1.05 -9.39 -12.66
N ALA A 257 -0.71 -10.65 -12.36
CA ALA A 257 -1.30 -11.80 -13.05
C ALA A 257 -2.82 -11.89 -12.81
N ALA A 258 -3.29 -11.50 -11.62
CA ALA A 258 -4.72 -11.41 -11.30
C ALA A 258 -5.41 -10.14 -11.85
N GLY A 259 -4.63 -9.20 -12.43
CA GLY A 259 -5.12 -7.93 -12.94
C GLY A 259 -5.57 -6.97 -11.84
N VAL A 260 -5.03 -7.09 -10.63
CA VAL A 260 -5.37 -6.22 -9.50
C VAL A 260 -5.01 -4.78 -9.83
N THR A 261 -5.93 -3.86 -9.55
CA THR A 261 -5.77 -2.42 -9.72
C THR A 261 -5.66 -1.68 -8.39
N ASP A 262 -6.20 -2.28 -7.31
CA ASP A 262 -6.35 -1.64 -6.00
C ASP A 262 -5.83 -2.56 -4.89
N VAL A 263 -5.00 -1.99 -4.01
CA VAL A 263 -4.41 -2.69 -2.88
C VAL A 263 -4.90 -2.05 -1.58
N TYR A 264 -5.55 -2.86 -0.74
CA TYR A 264 -6.00 -2.48 0.60
C TYR A 264 -5.02 -3.10 1.62
N ALA A 265 -4.27 -2.27 2.32
CA ALA A 265 -3.32 -2.69 3.34
C ALA A 265 -3.93 -2.57 4.74
N CYS A 266 -3.78 -3.63 5.54
CA CYS A 266 -4.21 -3.71 6.94
C CYS A 266 -3.25 -4.61 7.74
N GLY A 267 -3.41 -4.68 9.05
CA GLY A 267 -2.59 -5.53 9.93
C GLY A 267 -1.55 -4.75 10.72
N LEU A 268 -0.37 -5.33 10.92
CA LEU A 268 0.62 -4.85 11.89
C LEU A 268 2.01 -4.68 11.24
N ALA A 269 2.83 -3.68 11.59
CA ALA A 269 2.46 -2.43 12.25
C ALA A 269 2.22 -1.31 11.22
N THR A 270 1.29 -0.40 11.51
CA THR A 270 0.89 0.72 10.63
C THR A 270 2.08 1.52 10.11
N ASP A 271 3.03 1.83 10.97
CA ASP A 271 4.20 2.67 10.73
C ASP A 271 5.46 1.91 10.27
N VAL A 272 5.37 0.58 10.17
CA VAL A 272 6.47 -0.29 9.75
C VAL A 272 6.04 -1.10 8.52
N CYS A 273 5.60 -2.36 8.71
CA CYS A 273 5.33 -3.29 7.61
C CYS A 273 4.11 -2.89 6.77
N VAL A 274 3.02 -2.45 7.41
CA VAL A 274 1.81 -1.99 6.69
C VAL A 274 2.14 -0.75 5.87
N GLY A 275 2.78 0.25 6.50
CA GLY A 275 3.19 1.49 5.85
C GLY A 275 4.15 1.25 4.68
N SER A 276 5.17 0.42 4.88
CA SER A 276 6.15 0.07 3.83
C SER A 276 5.49 -0.71 2.68
N THR A 277 4.55 -1.60 2.99
CA THR A 277 3.78 -2.33 1.98
C THR A 277 2.89 -1.38 1.16
N ALA A 278 2.17 -0.48 1.82
CA ALA A 278 1.31 0.50 1.15
C ALA A 278 2.13 1.49 0.29
N MET A 279 3.27 1.96 0.79
CA MET A 279 4.14 2.87 0.03
C MET A 279 4.75 2.21 -1.21
N HIS A 280 5.18 0.95 -1.11
CA HIS A 280 5.65 0.19 -2.28
C HIS A 280 4.52 -0.17 -3.24
N ALA A 281 3.29 -0.40 -2.77
CA ALA A 281 2.14 -0.57 -3.65
C ALA A 281 1.87 0.69 -4.49
N LEU A 282 1.94 1.88 -3.87
CA LEU A 282 1.87 3.15 -4.60
C LEU A 282 3.03 3.28 -5.60
N GLU A 283 4.25 2.94 -5.20
CA GLU A 283 5.41 3.00 -6.10
C GLU A 283 5.24 2.10 -7.34
N LEU A 284 4.64 0.93 -7.16
CA LEU A 284 4.32 -0.03 -8.22
C LEU A 284 3.10 0.37 -9.08
N GLY A 285 2.44 1.48 -8.74
CA GLY A 285 1.33 2.06 -9.50
C GLY A 285 -0.06 1.54 -9.12
N TYR A 286 -0.19 0.78 -8.03
CA TYR A 286 -1.51 0.41 -7.51
C TYR A 286 -2.17 1.61 -6.84
N ARG A 287 -3.48 1.75 -7.02
CA ARG A 287 -4.28 2.59 -6.12
C ARG A 287 -4.26 1.93 -4.75
N THR A 288 -3.90 2.68 -3.72
CA THR A 288 -3.58 2.07 -2.43
C THR A 288 -4.39 2.70 -1.31
N PHE A 289 -4.96 1.84 -0.47
CA PHE A 289 -5.82 2.18 0.64
C PHE A 289 -5.22 1.63 1.94
N LEU A 290 -5.02 2.47 2.94
CA LEU A 290 -4.72 2.05 4.30
C LEU A 290 -6.02 1.97 5.10
N VAL A 291 -6.38 0.79 5.59
CA VAL A 291 -7.59 0.57 6.40
C VAL A 291 -7.21 0.69 7.89
N GLU A 292 -7.34 1.91 8.42
CA GLU A 292 -6.67 2.32 9.66
C GLU A 292 -7.23 1.70 10.93
N ASP A 293 -8.52 1.40 10.99
CA ASP A 293 -9.20 0.73 12.11
C ASP A 293 -8.95 -0.79 12.13
N SER A 294 -8.32 -1.32 11.09
CA SER A 294 -7.80 -2.69 11.01
C SER A 294 -6.26 -2.74 11.08
N SER A 295 -5.62 -1.68 11.59
CA SER A 295 -4.17 -1.60 11.74
C SER A 295 -3.75 -0.99 13.08
N CYS A 296 -2.60 -1.41 13.64
CA CYS A 296 -2.03 -0.84 14.86
C CYS A 296 -0.57 -0.42 14.67
N PRO A 297 -0.14 0.75 15.17
CA PRO A 297 1.24 1.19 15.08
C PRO A 297 2.14 0.70 16.23
N VAL A 298 3.44 0.74 15.99
CA VAL A 298 4.49 0.71 17.02
C VAL A 298 4.52 2.04 17.78
N ALA A 299 4.46 3.17 17.07
CA ALA A 299 4.42 4.52 17.64
C ALA A 299 3.36 5.41 16.97
N VAL A 300 2.66 6.23 17.76
CA VAL A 300 1.59 7.12 17.27
C VAL A 300 2.12 8.12 16.25
N GLU A 301 3.28 8.72 16.52
CA GLU A 301 3.95 9.67 15.63
C GLU A 301 4.35 9.01 14.31
N GLY A 302 4.85 7.77 14.35
CA GLY A 302 5.19 6.99 13.17
C GLY A 302 3.95 6.71 12.30
N ALA A 303 2.82 6.42 12.94
CA ALA A 303 1.55 6.19 12.25
C ALA A 303 1.08 7.45 11.52
N ASN A 304 1.15 8.59 12.20
CA ASN A 304 0.75 9.88 11.65
C ASN A 304 1.66 10.32 10.50
N ASP A 305 2.97 10.06 10.60
CA ASP A 305 3.90 10.30 9.49
C ASP A 305 3.60 9.41 8.28
N THR A 306 3.35 8.12 8.52
CA THR A 306 2.98 7.17 7.47
C THR A 306 1.71 7.60 6.75
N LYS A 307 0.66 7.99 7.49
CA LYS A 307 -0.58 8.52 6.92
C LYS A 307 -0.33 9.77 6.08
N ARG A 308 0.47 10.74 6.57
CA ARG A 308 0.85 11.93 5.79
C ARG A 308 1.59 11.56 4.50
N ARG A 309 2.57 10.66 4.56
CA ARG A 309 3.34 10.23 3.37
C ARG A 309 2.48 9.51 2.33
N LEU A 310 1.53 8.68 2.77
CA LEU A 310 0.56 8.03 1.89
C LEU A 310 -0.33 9.06 1.19
N LEU A 311 -0.94 9.97 1.96
CA LEU A 311 -1.81 11.02 1.41
C LEU A 311 -1.06 11.95 0.43
N ALA A 312 0.20 12.28 0.73
CA ALA A 312 1.05 13.10 -0.14
C ALA A 312 1.42 12.43 -1.47
N ARG A 313 1.19 11.11 -1.61
CA ARG A 313 1.41 10.33 -2.83
C ARG A 313 0.11 9.76 -3.40
N ASP A 314 -1.00 10.45 -3.13
CA ASP A 314 -2.33 10.09 -3.62
C ASP A 314 -2.85 8.72 -3.15
N GLY A 315 -2.28 8.20 -2.05
CA GLY A 315 -2.87 7.10 -1.29
C GLY A 315 -4.10 7.57 -0.51
N VAL A 316 -4.95 6.62 -0.13
CA VAL A 316 -6.18 6.89 0.63
C VAL A 316 -6.07 6.27 2.01
N VAL A 317 -6.41 7.03 3.05
CA VAL A 317 -6.61 6.50 4.41
C VAL A 317 -8.12 6.37 4.62
N THR A 318 -8.56 5.18 5.02
CA THR A 318 -9.98 4.85 5.18
C THR A 318 -10.20 3.95 6.38
N THR A 319 -11.47 3.74 6.73
CA THR A 319 -11.94 2.82 7.75
C THR A 319 -12.73 1.67 7.14
N SER A 320 -12.84 0.55 7.85
CA SER A 320 -13.45 -0.70 7.39
C SER A 320 -14.90 -0.54 6.96
N ASP A 321 -15.67 0.35 7.59
CA ASP A 321 -17.06 0.68 7.25
C ASP A 321 -17.23 1.28 5.85
N LYS A 322 -16.19 1.91 5.30
CA LYS A 322 -16.19 2.53 3.97
C LYS A 322 -15.69 1.60 2.87
N VAL A 323 -15.00 0.52 3.22
CA VAL A 323 -14.45 -0.45 2.25
C VAL A 323 -15.51 -1.04 1.30
N PRO A 324 -16.73 -1.39 1.74
CA PRO A 324 -17.76 -1.93 0.85
C PRO A 324 -18.08 -1.02 -0.34
N ASP A 325 -18.21 0.29 -0.11
CA ASP A 325 -18.51 1.25 -1.17
C ASP A 325 -17.31 1.53 -2.06
N LEU A 326 -16.09 1.46 -1.53
CA LEU A 326 -14.86 1.62 -2.30
C LEU A 326 -14.63 0.41 -3.24
N VAL A 327 -14.78 -0.82 -2.73
CA VAL A 327 -14.64 -2.05 -3.52
C VAL A 327 -15.74 -2.15 -4.58
N ALA A 328 -16.94 -1.66 -4.29
CA ALA A 328 -18.04 -1.60 -5.25
C ALA A 328 -17.99 -0.37 -6.20
N ALA A 329 -16.94 0.45 -6.13
CA ALA A 329 -16.79 1.69 -6.91
C ALA A 329 -17.96 2.70 -6.79
N LYS A 330 -18.71 2.63 -5.69
CA LYS A 330 -19.74 3.62 -5.31
C LYS A 330 -19.10 4.89 -4.76
N THR A 331 -18.05 4.71 -3.95
CA THR A 331 -17.16 5.79 -3.51
C THR A 331 -15.90 5.74 -4.37
N ARG A 332 -15.54 6.88 -4.96
CA ARG A 332 -14.41 7.01 -5.90
C ARG A 332 -13.59 8.23 -5.53
N PRO A 333 -12.59 8.07 -4.63
CA PRO A 333 -11.76 9.19 -4.19
C PRO A 333 -10.90 9.72 -5.34
N LEU A 334 -10.88 11.05 -5.53
CA LEU A 334 -10.10 11.74 -6.54
C LEU A 334 -8.61 11.40 -6.43
N ALA A 335 -8.08 11.29 -5.20
CA ALA A 335 -6.70 10.87 -4.96
C ALA A 335 -6.37 9.54 -5.67
N SER A 336 -7.24 8.54 -5.55
CA SER A 336 -7.03 7.24 -6.22
C SER A 336 -7.00 7.38 -7.76
N GLY A 337 -7.81 8.29 -8.33
CA GLY A 337 -7.80 8.62 -9.74
C GLY A 337 -6.52 9.32 -10.19
N LEU A 338 -6.03 10.28 -9.39
CA LEU A 338 -4.75 10.96 -9.62
C LEU A 338 -3.59 9.98 -9.57
N LYS A 339 -3.61 9.05 -8.61
CA LYS A 339 -2.59 8.03 -8.51
C LYS A 339 -2.51 7.19 -9.78
N LEU A 340 -3.66 6.73 -10.28
CA LEU A 340 -3.73 5.98 -11.53
C LEU A 340 -3.23 6.82 -12.71
N ALA A 341 -3.66 8.08 -12.82
CA ALA A 341 -3.22 8.98 -13.87
C ALA A 341 -1.69 9.15 -13.87
N SER A 342 -1.06 9.28 -12.70
CA SER A 342 0.40 9.48 -12.57
C SER A 342 1.26 8.36 -13.16
N VAL A 343 0.71 7.14 -13.29
CA VAL A 343 1.44 5.98 -13.81
C VAL A 343 1.03 5.61 -15.23
N LEU A 344 0.00 6.26 -15.78
CA LEU A 344 -0.38 6.08 -17.17
C LEU A 344 0.60 6.85 -18.06
N ARG A 345 1.35 6.11 -18.87
CA ARG A 345 1.98 6.65 -20.07
C ARG A 345 0.90 6.72 -21.14
N ILE A 346 0.43 7.92 -21.45
CA ILE A 346 -0.59 8.17 -22.47
C ILE A 346 0.08 8.77 -23.68
#